data_AF-A0A529FBP6-F1
#
_entry.id   AF-A0A529FBP6-F1
#
_cell.length_a   1.000
_cell.length_b   1.000
_cell.length_c   1.000
_cell.angle_alpha   90.00
_cell.angle_beta   90.00
_cell.angle_gamma   90.00
#
_symmetry.space_group_name_H-M   'P 1'
#
loop_
_entity.id
_entity.type
_entity.pdbx_description
1 polymer ?
#
loop_
_entity_poly.entity_id
_entity_poly.type
_entity_poly.pdbx_seq_one_letter_code
_entity_poly.pdbx_strand_id
1 'polypeptide(L)'
;SELLEAISGIRHAVSGSVMLDGKPIDLTGKADPGELRDRGLAHVPEDRHHVGLVLAFEENENSILGYHDDERYLKGPLLDIDAIRNNAKDKIAKYDIRPADCR
;
A
#
# COMPACT_ATOMS: atom_id res chain seq x y z
N SER A 1 3.23 -2.70 -17.26
CA SER A 1 3.51 -4.07 -17.78
C SER A 1 2.31 -4.91 -17.42
N GLU A 2 1.60 -5.46 -18.40
CA GLU A 2 0.30 -6.09 -18.18
C GLU A 2 0.36 -7.29 -17.22
N LEU A 3 1.47 -8.03 -17.21
CA LEU A 3 1.69 -9.14 -16.28
C LEU A 3 1.82 -8.66 -14.83
N LEU A 4 2.60 -7.60 -14.60
CA LEU A 4 2.78 -7.03 -13.25
C LEU A 4 1.47 -6.47 -12.73
N GLU A 5 0.73 -5.74 -13.56
CA GLU A 5 -0.59 -5.20 -13.24
C GLU A 5 -1.59 -6.30 -12.88
N ALA A 6 -1.54 -7.43 -13.60
CA ALA A 6 -2.39 -8.59 -13.31
C ALA A 6 -2.04 -9.22 -11.96
N ILE A 7 -0.75 -9.50 -11.72
CA ILE A 7 -0.30 -10.13 -10.47
C ILE A 7 -0.55 -9.22 -9.27
N SER A 8 -0.37 -7.90 -9.40
CA SER A 8 -0.58 -6.93 -8.33
C SER A 8 -2.04 -6.55 -8.11
N GLY A 9 -2.98 -7.11 -8.88
CA GLY A 9 -4.42 -6.83 -8.76
C GLY A 9 -4.88 -5.48 -9.33
N ILE A 10 -4.02 -4.76 -10.07
CA ILE A 10 -4.37 -3.51 -10.76
C ILE A 10 -5.25 -3.79 -11.98
N ARG A 11 -5.04 -4.95 -12.62
CA ARG A 11 -5.79 -5.41 -13.80
C ARG A 11 -6.32 -6.81 -13.57
N HIS A 12 -7.53 -7.08 -14.07
CA HIS A 12 -8.07 -8.43 -14.05
C HIS A 12 -7.50 -9.29 -15.18
N ALA A 13 -7.04 -10.50 -14.85
CA ALA A 13 -6.72 -11.51 -15.82
C ALA A 13 -8.01 -12.14 -16.38
N VAL A 14 -8.04 -12.41 -17.68
CA VAL A 14 -9.16 -13.11 -18.32
C VAL A 14 -9.20 -14.58 -17.91
N SER A 15 -8.03 -15.21 -17.76
CA SER A 15 -7.87 -16.61 -17.36
C SER A 15 -6.46 -16.88 -16.84
N GLY A 16 -6.26 -18.04 -16.22
CA GLY A 16 -4.98 -18.48 -15.66
C GLY A 16 -5.00 -18.57 -14.14
N SER A 17 -3.87 -18.96 -13.56
CA SER A 17 -3.70 -19.08 -12.11
C SER A 17 -2.30 -18.64 -11.69
N VAL A 18 -2.20 -18.07 -10.50
CA VAL A 18 -0.93 -17.76 -9.85
C VAL A 18 -1.00 -18.26 -8.41
N MET A 19 0.15 -18.66 -7.88
CA MET A 19 0.31 -19.07 -6.49
C MET A 19 1.26 -18.10 -5.80
N LEU A 20 0.86 -17.64 -4.61
CA LEU A 20 1.69 -16.87 -3.69
C LEU A 20 1.90 -17.72 -2.44
N ASP A 21 3.16 -18.06 -2.15
CA ASP A 21 3.58 -18.96 -1.07
C ASP A 21 2.81 -20.29 -1.05
N GLY A 22 2.67 -20.90 -2.23
CA GLY A 22 1.99 -22.20 -2.39
C GLY A 22 0.47 -22.14 -2.23
N LYS A 23 -0.13 -20.96 -2.08
CA LYS A 23 -1.58 -20.76 -2.04
C LYS A 23 -2.06 -19.99 -3.28
N PRO A 24 -3.19 -20.36 -3.90
CA PRO A 24 -3.71 -19.64 -5.05
C PRO A 24 -4.04 -18.16 -4.71
N ILE A 25 -3.90 -17.27 -5.70
CA ILE A 25 -4.45 -15.91 -5.68
C ILE A 25 -5.47 -15.77 -6.82
N ASP A 26 -6.58 -15.09 -6.56
CA ASP A 26 -7.59 -14.83 -7.60
C ASP A 26 -7.19 -13.61 -8.43
N LEU A 27 -6.89 -13.81 -9.70
CA LEU A 27 -6.54 -12.73 -10.63
C LEU A 27 -7.73 -12.24 -11.47
N THR A 28 -8.88 -12.91 -11.38
CA THR A 28 -10.06 -12.65 -12.21
C THR A 28 -10.98 -11.56 -11.66
N GLY A 29 -10.59 -10.96 -10.52
CA GLY A 29 -11.21 -9.77 -9.96
C GLY A 29 -12.09 -9.93 -8.73
N LYS A 30 -12.03 -11.09 -8.06
CA LYS A 30 -12.64 -11.23 -6.72
C LYS A 30 -11.64 -11.12 -5.58
N ALA A 31 -10.34 -11.04 -5.87
CA ALA A 31 -9.34 -10.84 -4.83
C ALA A 31 -9.47 -9.45 -4.23
N ASP A 32 -9.48 -9.40 -2.90
CA ASP A 32 -9.34 -8.17 -2.14
C ASP A 32 -7.86 -7.74 -2.13
N PRO A 33 -7.52 -6.54 -2.62
CA PRO A 33 -6.15 -6.01 -2.52
C PRO A 33 -5.62 -5.94 -1.07
N GLY A 34 -6.50 -5.83 -0.07
CA GLY A 34 -6.15 -5.93 1.34
C GLY A 34 -5.61 -7.31 1.71
N GLU A 35 -6.35 -8.37 1.36
CA GLU A 35 -5.91 -9.76 1.61
C GLU A 35 -4.56 -10.06 0.94
N LEU A 36 -4.33 -9.59 -0.28
CA LEU A 36 -3.06 -9.80 -0.98
C LEU A 36 -1.90 -9.12 -0.25
N ARG A 37 -2.12 -7.92 0.29
CA ARG A 37 -1.14 -7.19 1.09
C ARG A 37 -0.85 -7.89 2.41
N ASP A 38 -1.87 -8.42 3.09
CA ASP A 38 -1.72 -9.22 4.31
C ASP A 38 -0.92 -10.51 4.07
N ARG A 39 -1.02 -11.06 2.84
CA ARG A 39 -0.23 -12.19 2.37
C ARG A 39 1.20 -11.81 1.92
N GLY A 40 1.59 -10.55 2.08
CA GLY A 40 2.95 -10.06 1.79
C GLY A 40 3.18 -9.61 0.34
N LEU A 41 2.14 -9.52 -0.49
CA LEU A 41 2.27 -8.99 -1.84
C LEU A 41 2.27 -7.45 -1.82
N ALA A 42 3.37 -6.85 -2.24
CA ALA A 42 3.50 -5.41 -2.43
C ALA A 42 3.97 -5.09 -3.85
N HIS A 43 3.39 -4.06 -4.46
CA HIS A 43 3.81 -3.56 -5.76
C HIS A 43 4.26 -2.11 -5.64
N VAL A 44 5.47 -1.84 -6.12
CA VAL A 44 6.02 -0.49 -6.22
C VAL A 44 5.96 -0.09 -7.70
N PRO A 45 5.06 0.83 -8.09
CA PRO A 45 4.90 1.22 -9.47
C PRO A 45 6.13 1.97 -9.99
N GLU A 46 6.31 1.95 -11.31
CA GLU A 46 7.38 2.67 -12.01
C GLU A 46 7.20 4.19 -11.92
N ASP A 47 5.96 4.67 -12.15
CA ASP A 47 5.58 6.06 -11.92
C ASP A 47 4.89 6.24 -10.57
N ARG A 48 5.69 6.33 -9.51
CA ARG A 48 5.18 6.50 -8.14
C ARG A 48 4.42 7.81 -7.92
N HIS A 49 4.73 8.86 -8.68
CA HIS A 49 4.07 10.15 -8.53
C HIS A 49 2.63 10.11 -9.06
N HIS A 50 2.39 9.39 -10.16
CA HIS A 50 1.08 9.34 -10.78
C HIS A 50 0.15 8.30 -10.13
N VAL A 51 0.69 7.16 -9.70
CA VAL A 51 -0.13 6.02 -9.24
C VAL A 51 0.15 5.54 -7.82
N GLY A 52 1.20 6.03 -7.17
CA GLY A 52 1.61 5.61 -5.83
C GLY A 52 1.27 6.58 -4.71
N LEU A 53 0.74 7.76 -5.04
CA LEU A 53 0.50 8.86 -4.09
C LEU A 53 -0.87 9.50 -4.32
N VAL A 54 -1.45 10.04 -3.25
CA VAL A 54 -2.57 10.97 -3.31
C VAL A 54 -2.02 12.37 -3.08
N LEU A 55 -1.90 13.17 -4.14
CA LEU A 55 -1.22 14.48 -4.06
C LEU A 55 -1.91 15.51 -3.14
N ALA A 56 -3.19 15.29 -2.83
CA ALA A 56 -3.95 16.14 -1.91
C ALA A 56 -3.74 15.77 -0.42
N PHE A 57 -3.06 14.65 -0.16
CA PHE A 57 -2.79 14.18 1.19
C PHE A 57 -1.46 14.74 1.70
N GLU A 58 -1.42 14.97 3.00
CA GLU A 58 -0.18 15.23 3.73
C GLU A 58 0.74 14.00 3.64
N GLU A 59 2.04 14.18 3.82
CA GLU A 59 3.00 13.06 3.70
C GLU A 59 2.69 11.95 4.70
N ASN A 60 2.29 12.31 5.92
CA ASN A 60 1.92 11.33 6.94
C ASN A 60 0.70 10.46 6.54
N GLU A 61 -0.26 11.02 5.81
CA GLU A 61 -1.45 10.32 5.33
C GLU A 61 -1.08 9.39 4.16
N ASN A 62 -0.27 9.87 3.21
CA ASN A 62 0.29 9.05 2.14
C ASN A 62 1.12 7.88 2.70
N SER A 63 1.90 8.11 3.76
CA SER A 63 2.82 7.11 4.33
C SER A 63 2.15 5.86 4.92
N ILE A 64 0.84 5.94 5.21
CA ILE A 64 0.02 4.85 5.75
C ILE A 64 -1.05 4.37 4.75
N LEU A 65 -1.05 4.87 3.52
CA LEU A 65 -2.06 4.52 2.53
C LEU A 65 -2.11 2.99 2.33
N GLY A 66 -3.30 2.42 2.47
CA GLY A 66 -3.52 0.97 2.45
C GLY A 66 -3.18 0.23 3.76
N TYR A 67 -2.60 0.88 4.76
CA TYR A 67 -2.28 0.31 6.07
C TYR A 67 -2.97 1.05 7.22
N HIS A 68 -3.96 1.89 6.93
CA HIS A 68 -4.59 2.81 7.88
C HIS A 68 -5.44 2.10 8.95
N ASP A 69 -5.78 0.84 8.72
CA ASP A 69 -6.49 -0.08 9.62
C ASP A 69 -5.56 -0.90 10.53
N ASP A 70 -4.23 -0.75 10.38
CA ASP A 70 -3.26 -1.38 11.26
C ASP A 70 -3.37 -0.82 12.68
N GLU A 71 -3.44 -1.70 13.68
CA GLU A 71 -3.62 -1.36 15.10
C GLU A 71 -2.60 -0.31 15.60
N ARG A 72 -1.41 -0.24 15.01
CA ARG A 72 -0.37 0.74 15.35
C ARG A 72 -0.75 2.18 15.02
N TYR A 73 -1.74 2.40 14.15
CA TYR A 73 -2.22 3.72 13.74
C TYR A 73 -3.62 4.02 14.30
N LEU A 74 -4.14 3.17 15.20
CA LEU A 74 -5.49 3.31 15.76
C LEU A 74 -5.45 3.70 17.24
N LYS A 75 -6.38 4.56 17.63
CA LYS A 75 -6.70 4.93 19.01
C LYS A 75 -8.17 4.64 19.27
N GLY A 76 -8.47 3.36 19.51
CA GLY A 76 -9.84 2.86 19.55
C GLY A 76 -10.48 2.92 18.16
N PRO A 77 -11.69 3.49 18.00
CA PRO A 77 -12.36 3.57 16.70
C PRO A 77 -11.84 4.71 15.80
N LEU A 78 -10.86 5.49 16.26
CA LEU A 78 -10.32 6.65 15.55
C LEU A 78 -8.85 6.43 15.19
N LEU A 79 -8.33 7.21 14.25
CA LEU A 79 -6.91 7.24 13.92
C LEU A 79 -6.08 7.89 15.04
N ASP A 80 -4.92 7.31 15.33
CA ASP A 80 -3.87 7.91 16.15
C ASP A 80 -2.94 8.76 15.27
N ILE A 81 -3.30 10.03 15.10
CA ILE A 81 -2.55 10.97 14.26
C ILE A 81 -1.12 11.19 14.75
N ASP A 82 -0.87 11.07 16.06
CA ASP A 82 0.47 11.23 16.62
C ASP A 82 1.35 10.01 16.28
N ALA A 83 0.80 8.79 16.37
CA ALA A 83 1.49 7.57 15.94
C ALA A 83 1.81 7.60 14.43
N ILE A 84 0.86 8.04 13.61
CA ILE A 84 1.02 8.16 12.16
C ILE A 84 2.14 9.15 11.82
N ARG A 85 2.15 10.34 12.43
CA ARG A 85 3.19 11.36 12.22
C ARG A 85 4.57 10.91 12.68
N ASN A 86 4.67 10.21 13.82
CA ASN A 86 5.94 9.70 14.31
C ASN A 86 6.52 8.64 13.36
N ASN A 87 5.68 7.71 12.91
CA ASN A 87 6.07 6.73 11.89
C ASN A 87 6.50 7.38 10.58
N ALA A 88 5.79 8.41 10.11
CA ALA A 88 6.15 9.15 8.91
C ALA A 88 7.54 9.81 9.06
N LYS A 89 7.82 10.46 10.20
CA LYS A 89 9.14 11.04 10.49
C LYS A 89 10.26 9.98 10.48
N ASP A 90 10.01 8.83 11.09
CA ASP A 90 10.98 7.73 11.10
C ASP A 90 11.25 7.20 9.68
N LYS A 91 10.20 7.06 8.86
CA LYS A 91 10.32 6.66 7.45
C LYS A 91 11.04 7.71 6.60
N ILE A 92 10.74 8.99 6.79
CA ILE A 92 11.43 10.11 6.12
C ILE A 92 12.93 10.04 6.40
N ALA A 93 13.32 9.90 7.66
CA ALA A 93 14.72 9.78 8.05
C ALA A 93 15.38 8.50 7.51
N LYS A 94 14.68 7.37 7.56
CA LYS A 94 15.21 6.06 7.15
C LYS A 94 15.39 5.93 5.63
N TYR A 95 14.50 6.52 4.84
CA TYR A 95 14.45 6.34 3.39
C TYR A 95 14.73 7.62 2.59
N ASP A 96 15.10 8.72 3.26
CA ASP A 96 15.32 10.06 2.70
C ASP A 96 14.13 10.55 1.83
N ILE A 97 12.91 10.37 2.34
CA ILE A 97 11.68 10.78 1.63
C ILE A 97 11.64 12.30 1.50
N ARG A 98 11.19 12.79 0.35
CA ARG A 98 11.07 14.22 0.04
C ARG A 98 9.61 14.57 -0.23
N PRO A 99 9.09 15.69 0.33
CA PRO A 99 9.78 16.65 1.19
C PRO A 99 10.14 16.08 2.58
N ALA A 100 11.13 16.67 3.25
CA ALA A 100 11.49 16.29 4.62
C ALA A 100 10.52 16.86 5.67
N ASP A 101 9.26 17.03 5.27
CA ASP A 101 8.15 17.42 6.12
C ASP A 101 7.18 16.23 6.18
N CYS A 102 6.72 15.92 7.39
CA CYS A 102 5.71 14.88 7.60
C CYS A 102 4.29 15.39 7.36
N ARG A 103 4.14 16.68 7.06
CA ARG A 103 2.89 17.34 6.68
C ARG A 103 2.97 17.69 5.20
#